data_AF-A0A7C4X998-F1
#
_entry.id   AF-A0A7C4X998-F1
#
_cell.length_a   1.000
_cell.length_b   1.000
_cell.length_c   1.000
_cell.angle_alpha   90.00
_cell.angle_beta   90.00
_cell.angle_gamma   90.00
#
_symmetry.space_group_name_H-M   'P 1'
#
loop_
_entity.id
_entity.type
_entity.pdbx_description
1 polymer ?
#
loop_
_entity_poly.entity_id
_entity_poly.type
_entity_poly.pdbx_seq_one_letter_code
_entity_poly.pdbx_strand_id
1 'polypeptide(L)'
;MISDEKLQYLIRIQNCINTILDVKKALESLYGDLSIFQEMSILESASGNIDPDLVSEKEVFMLEEVTNNLLKELESLWRLGNGKQVSKGVVH
;
A
#
# COMPACT_ATOMS: atom_id res chain seq x y z
N MET A 1 17.36 -9.54 19.53
CA MET A 1 18.03 -8.75 18.49
C MET A 1 17.39 -9.17 17.18
N ILE A 2 16.70 -8.26 16.49
CA ILE A 2 16.04 -8.55 15.21
C ILE A 2 17.15 -8.82 14.19
N SER A 3 17.03 -9.86 13.36
CA SER A 3 17.99 -10.10 12.28
C SER A 3 17.83 -9.07 11.16
N ASP A 4 18.89 -8.82 10.40
CA ASP A 4 18.85 -7.89 9.27
C ASP A 4 17.75 -8.26 8.26
N GLU A 5 17.54 -9.57 8.04
CA GLU A 5 16.47 -10.08 7.18
C GLU A 5 15.08 -9.69 7.69
N LYS A 6 14.80 -9.91 8.98
CA LYS A 6 13.52 -9.56 9.59
C LYS A 6 13.29 -8.05 9.59
N LEU A 7 14.35 -7.26 9.77
CA LEU A 7 14.28 -5.81 9.62
C LEU A 7 13.88 -5.40 8.20
N GLN A 8 14.43 -6.05 7.17
CA GLN A 8 14.03 -5.80 5.78
C GLN A 8 12.55 -6.13 5.53
N TYR A 9 12.03 -7.20 6.15
CA TYR A 9 10.61 -7.55 6.04
C TYR A 9 9.71 -6.46 6.63
N LEU A 10 10.05 -5.94 7.81
CA LEU A 10 9.30 -4.84 8.43
C LEU A 10 9.30 -3.58 7.57
N ILE A 11 10.45 -3.22 7.00
CA ILE A 11 10.56 -2.06 6.10
C ILE A 11 9.64 -2.23 4.89
N ARG A 12 9.66 -3.41 4.26
CA ARG A 12 8.82 -3.71 3.08
C ARG A 12 7.32 -3.66 3.42
N ILE A 13 6.92 -4.24 4.55
CA ILE A 13 5.53 -4.16 5.01
C ILE A 13 5.13 -2.71 5.29
N GLN A 14 5.98 -1.94 5.97
CA GLN A 14 5.69 -0.53 6.26
C GLN A 14 5.55 0.29 4.97
N ASN A 15 6.36 0.01 3.96
CA ASN A 15 6.23 0.64 2.64
C ASN A 15 4.90 0.32 1.98
N CYS A 16 4.43 -0.94 2.04
CA CYS A 16 3.13 -1.33 1.50
C CYS A 16 1.98 -0.60 2.21
N ILE A 17 2.02 -0.54 3.54
CA ILE A 17 1.00 0.16 4.34
C ILE A 17 1.01 1.66 4.02
N ASN A 18 2.17 2.31 4.04
CA ASN A 18 2.28 3.73 3.71
C ASN A 18 1.73 4.04 2.31
N THR A 19 2.01 3.17 1.34
CA THR A 19 1.49 3.31 -0.03
C THR A 19 -0.04 3.29 -0.07
N ILE A 20 -0.68 2.37 0.65
CA ILE A 20 -2.14 2.29 0.74
C ILE A 20 -2.73 3.56 1.38
N LEU A 21 -2.08 4.09 2.42
CA LEU A 21 -2.52 5.29 3.12
C LEU A 21 -2.36 6.55 2.26
N ASP A 22 -1.28 6.64 1.48
CA ASP A 22 -1.07 7.74 0.55
C ASP A 22 -2.12 7.73 -0.57
N VAL A 23 -2.49 6.55 -1.06
CA VAL A 23 -3.62 6.39 -1.99
C VAL A 23 -4.92 6.89 -1.37
N LYS A 24 -5.23 6.49 -0.13
CA LYS A 24 -6.42 6.97 0.58
C LYS A 24 -6.44 8.50 0.67
N LYS A 25 -5.34 9.12 1.14
CA LYS A 25 -5.21 10.58 1.24
C LYS A 25 -5.39 11.27 -0.11
N ALA A 26 -4.84 10.70 -1.18
CA ALA A 26 -5.00 11.23 -2.53
C ALA A 26 -6.46 11.18 -2.99
N LEU A 27 -7.17 10.08 -2.72
CA LEU A 27 -8.59 9.95 -3.02
C LEU A 27 -9.44 10.92 -2.19
N GLU A 28 -9.16 11.06 -0.89
CA GLU A 28 -9.87 12.00 -0.01
C GLU A 28 -9.69 13.46 -0.46
N SER A 29 -8.49 13.81 -0.94
CA SER A 29 -8.22 15.13 -1.52
C SER A 29 -9.06 15.42 -2.77
N LEU A 30 -9.35 14.40 -3.58
CA LEU A 30 -10.10 14.53 -4.84
C LEU A 30 -11.61 14.52 -4.63
N TYR A 31 -12.11 13.69 -3.71
CA TYR A 31 -13.54 13.39 -3.59
C TYR A 31 -14.17 13.82 -2.25
N GLY A 32 -13.37 14.37 -1.33
CA GLY A 32 -13.82 14.73 0.02
C GLY A 32 -13.72 13.56 0.99
N ASP A 33 -14.47 13.62 2.09
CA ASP A 33 -14.43 12.56 3.12
C ASP A 33 -14.91 11.21 2.55
N LEU A 34 -13.98 10.26 2.50
CA LEU A 34 -14.24 8.89 2.07
C LEU A 34 -14.32 7.99 3.29
N SER A 35 -15.32 8.24 4.14
CA SER A 35 -15.66 7.41 5.30
C SER A 35 -15.81 5.91 5.00
N ILE A 36 -16.01 5.54 3.73
CA ILE A 36 -15.94 4.15 3.24
C ILE A 36 -14.55 3.48 3.47
N PHE A 37 -13.49 4.27 3.63
CA PHE A 37 -12.12 3.81 3.92
C PHE A 37 -11.78 3.88 5.42
N GLN A 38 -12.75 3.97 6.32
CA GLN A 38 -12.50 3.92 7.77
C GLN A 38 -11.73 2.66 8.18
N GLU A 39 -11.94 1.53 7.49
CA GLU A 39 -11.20 0.28 7.74
C GLU A 39 -9.70 0.40 7.45
N MET A 40 -9.26 1.35 6.62
CA MET A 40 -7.83 1.59 6.39
C MET A 40 -7.12 2.23 7.60
N SER A 41 -7.84 2.86 8.53
CA SER A 41 -7.25 3.34 9.80
C SER A 41 -6.77 2.20 10.71
N ILE A 42 -7.32 0.99 10.51
CA ILE A 42 -6.87 -0.23 11.18
C ILE A 42 -5.46 -0.60 10.69
N LEU A 43 -5.14 -0.34 9.42
CA LEU A 43 -3.79 -0.59 8.87
C LEU A 43 -2.75 0.34 9.49
N GLU A 44 -3.09 1.60 9.75
CA GLU A 44 -2.22 2.54 10.49
C GLU A 44 -1.92 2.05 11.90
N SER A 45 -2.93 1.54 12.59
CA SER A 45 -2.79 1.03 13.96
C SER A 45 -2.03 -0.30 14.02
N ALA A 46 -2.20 -1.13 12.98
CA ALA A 46 -1.54 -2.44 12.88
C ALA A 46 -0.06 -2.32 12.51
N SER A 47 0.35 -1.31 11.74
CA SER A 47 1.75 -1.18 11.26
C SER A 47 2.76 -1.02 12.39
N GLY A 48 2.36 -0.40 13.51
CA GLY A 48 3.21 -0.19 14.68
C GLY A 48 3.42 -1.41 15.58
N ASN A 49 2.66 -2.49 15.38
CA ASN A 49 2.62 -3.65 16.27
C ASN A 49 2.99 -4.98 15.59
N ILE A 50 3.67 -4.92 14.44
CA ILE A 50 4.07 -6.12 13.71
C ILE A 50 5.24 -6.77 14.45
N ASP A 51 5.03 -8.01 14.89
CA ASP A 51 6.10 -8.84 15.45
C ASP A 51 6.97 -9.40 14.30
N PRO A 52 8.24 -8.97 14.16
CA PRO A 52 9.11 -9.44 13.10
C PRO A 52 9.34 -10.96 13.12
N ASP A 53 9.27 -11.62 14.28
CA ASP A 53 9.50 -13.05 14.36
C ASP A 53 8.36 -13.87 13.73
N LEU A 54 7.16 -13.29 13.68
CA LEU A 54 5.97 -13.91 13.09
C LEU A 54 5.83 -13.68 11.58
N VAL A 55 6.70 -12.87 10.96
CA VAL A 55 6.62 -12.53 9.53
C VAL A 55 7.55 -13.40 8.70
N SER A 56 7.01 -14.08 7.68
CA SER A 56 7.79 -14.78 6.67
C SER A 56 7.96 -13.98 5.38
N GLU A 57 9.00 -14.27 4.59
CA GLU A 57 9.19 -13.67 3.27
C GLU A 57 7.96 -13.83 2.37
N LYS A 58 7.32 -15.01 2.45
CA LYS A 58 6.12 -15.33 1.67
C LYS A 58 4.98 -14.37 2.01
N GLU A 59 4.76 -14.06 3.29
CA GLU A 59 3.72 -13.12 3.71
C GLU A 59 4.03 -11.70 3.26
N VAL A 60 5.30 -11.28 3.33
CA VAL A 60 5.73 -9.98 2.80
C VAL A 60 5.45 -9.91 1.30
N PHE A 61 5.81 -10.94 0.54
CA PHE A 61 5.58 -11.01 -0.90
C PHE A 61 4.08 -11.00 -1.25
N MET A 62 3.26 -11.75 -0.52
CA MET A 62 1.80 -11.73 -0.72
C MET A 62 1.22 -10.34 -0.46
N LEU A 63 1.70 -9.63 0.57
CA LEU A 63 1.27 -8.26 0.83
C LEU A 63 1.68 -7.33 -0.32
N GLU A 64 2.92 -7.42 -0.79
CA GLU A 64 3.40 -6.63 -1.94
C GLU A 64 2.58 -6.91 -3.20
N GLU A 65 2.23 -8.17 -3.49
CA GLU A 65 1.38 -8.50 -4.64
C GLU A 65 -0.01 -7.90 -4.50
N VAL A 66 -0.64 -8.02 -3.34
CA VAL A 66 -1.98 -7.45 -3.09
C VAL A 66 -1.95 -5.93 -3.22
N THR A 67 -0.94 -5.26 -2.63
CA THR A 67 -0.76 -3.81 -2.76
C THR A 67 -0.56 -3.41 -4.22
N ASN A 68 0.29 -4.12 -4.98
CA ASN A 68 0.51 -3.84 -6.40
C ASN A 68 -0.73 -4.06 -7.26
N ASN A 69 -1.55 -5.08 -6.96
CA ASN A 69 -2.79 -5.33 -7.67
C ASN A 69 -3.82 -4.21 -7.41
N LEU A 70 -3.95 -3.77 -6.15
CA LEU A 70 -4.77 -2.60 -5.82
C LEU A 70 -4.35 -1.36 -6.62
N LEU A 71 -3.05 -1.06 -6.69
CA LEU A 71 -2.54 0.08 -7.44
C LEU A 71 -2.83 -0.02 -8.94
N LYS A 72 -2.70 -1.21 -9.54
CA LYS A 72 -3.03 -1.44 -10.95
C LYS A 72 -4.52 -1.26 -11.22
N GLU A 73 -5.38 -1.76 -10.34
CA GLU A 73 -6.83 -1.58 -10.45
C GLU A 73 -7.19 -0.10 -10.39
N LEU A 74 -6.61 0.66 -9.45
CA LEU A 74 -6.80 2.10 -9.35
C LEU A 74 -6.26 2.87 -10.55
N GLU A 75 -5.07 2.53 -11.07
CA GLU A 75 -4.55 3.11 -12.31
C GLU A 75 -5.52 2.86 -13.49
N SER A 76 -6.04 1.64 -13.60
CA SER A 76 -6.99 1.26 -14.63
C SER A 76 -8.29 2.08 -14.52
N LEU A 77 -8.84 2.21 -13.30
CA LEU A 77 -10.01 3.03 -13.03
C LEU A 77 -9.76 4.52 -13.36
N TRP A 78 -8.59 5.06 -13.00
CA TRP A 78 -8.22 6.43 -13.37
C TRP A 78 -8.06 6.61 -14.88
N ARG A 79 -7.47 5.65 -15.59
CA ARG A 79 -7.36 5.70 -17.06
C ARG A 79 -8.73 5.68 -17.73
N LEU A 80 -9.66 4.86 -17.23
CA LEU A 80 -11.03 4.76 -17.71
C LEU A 80 -11.83 6.04 -17.41
N GLY A 81 -11.65 6.62 -16.21
CA GLY A 81 -12.33 7.85 -15.79
C GLY A 81 -11.78 9.12 -16.43
N ASN A 82 -10.47 9.17 -16.74
CA ASN A 82 -9.83 10.39 -17.23
C ASN A 82 -9.69 10.49 -18.74
N GLY A 83 -9.72 9.40 -19.53
CA GLY A 83 -9.69 9.46 -21.01
C GLY A 83 -8.55 10.29 -21.65
N LYS A 84 -7.61 10.81 -20.84
CA LYS A 84 -6.42 11.55 -21.22
C LYS A 84 -5.27 10.91 -20.46
N GLN A 85 -4.59 10.07 -21.22
CA GLN A 85 -3.34 9.38 -20.95
C GLN A 85 -2.45 10.11 -19.94
N VAL A 86 -2.12 9.43 -18.83
CA VAL A 86 -0.90 9.72 -18.08
C VAL A 86 0.19 8.85 -18.68
N SER A 87 1.10 9.51 -19.39
CA SER A 87 2.27 8.92 -20.03
C SER A 87 3.22 8.31 -19.00
N LYS A 88 3.55 7.03 -19.21
CA LYS A 88 4.72 6.25 -18.75
C LYS A 88 5.53 6.81 -17.57
N GLY A 89 5.44 6.13 -16.42
CA GLY A 89 6.49 6.11 -15.41
C GLY A 89 7.44 4.94 -15.65
N VAL A 90 8.72 5.25 -15.86
CA VAL A 90 9.85 4.33 -15.85
C VAL A 90 10.20 3.99 -14.40
N VAL A 91 10.45 2.72 -14.08
CA VAL A 91 11.15 2.33 -12.86
C VAL A 91 12.45 1.63 -13.30
N HIS A 92 13.59 2.14 -12.81
CA HIS A 92 14.93 1.57 -12.99
C HIS A 92 15.12 0.36 -12.08
#